data_AF-A0A925PA43-F1
#
_entry.id   AF-A0A925PA43-F1
#
_cell.length_a   1.000
_cell.length_b   1.000
_cell.length_c   1.000
_cell.angle_alpha   90.00
_cell.angle_beta   90.00
_cell.angle_gamma   90.00
#
_symmetry.space_group_name_H-M   'P 1'
#
loop_
_entity.id
_entity.type
_entity.pdbx_description
1 polymer ?
#
loop_
_entity_poly.entity_id
_entity_poly.type
_entity_poly.pdbx_seq_one_letter_code
_entity_poly.pdbx_strand_id
1 'polypeptide(L)'
;PSLAPPDPERPAVLVEVPVCAAKIVDAAHRDGLGSAPARLAALGDPAGPALPVSISSLQAPLAFGPATFALGLGALGPEPAEAASRLGEFLAVAGASVFQPTDGSARPDFALCQGAFVPQGHLPVGLRGDLAFTRLARFSEKPDVRGVPLSELAATALELSGAEAVAVVLYAETAGLVGATLRRPLDASAPPDRFAFPQIRDWLSFTAERAHRDVTTLVVGVVARPGHHLSPWLRPLHPEVPLRAHFHAAAFPYRPIRKGRLELPATIAELFENASPQAVLHLLADTRDIHGAGESEFHRGALWFAPLA
;
A
#
# COMPACT_ATOMS: atom_id res chain seq x y z
N PRO A 1 -12.02 -27.58 -39.83
CA PRO A 1 -12.69 -26.26 -39.94
C PRO A 1 -11.78 -25.18 -39.33
N SER A 2 -11.58 -24.06 -40.04
CA SER A 2 -10.60 -23.04 -39.65
C SER A 2 -10.97 -22.37 -38.32
N LEU A 3 -10.03 -22.35 -37.37
CA LEU A 3 -10.08 -21.48 -36.20
C LEU A 3 -9.57 -20.10 -36.62
N ALA A 4 -10.46 -19.12 -36.69
CA ALA A 4 -10.07 -17.72 -36.89
C ALA A 4 -9.25 -17.21 -35.69
N PRO A 5 -8.27 -16.32 -35.90
CA PRO A 5 -7.59 -15.66 -34.79
C PRO A 5 -8.57 -14.79 -33.99
N PRO A 6 -8.34 -14.59 -32.68
CA PRO A 6 -9.22 -13.79 -31.84
C PRO A 6 -9.20 -12.31 -32.24
N ASP A 7 -10.39 -11.72 -32.26
CA ASP A 7 -10.65 -10.31 -32.53
C ASP A 7 -10.17 -9.41 -31.35
N PRO A 8 -9.25 -8.46 -31.58
CA PRO A 8 -8.69 -7.61 -30.52
C PRO A 8 -9.62 -6.48 -30.05
N GLU A 9 -10.77 -6.23 -30.70
CA GLU A 9 -11.64 -5.07 -30.39
C GLU A 9 -12.81 -5.37 -29.42
N ARG A 10 -12.84 -6.54 -28.78
CA ARG A 10 -13.92 -6.84 -27.81
C ARG A 10 -13.81 -5.96 -26.53
N PRO A 11 -14.81 -5.12 -26.23
CA PRO A 11 -14.77 -4.26 -25.04
C PRO A 11 -14.84 -5.07 -23.74
N ALA A 12 -14.21 -4.54 -22.70
CA ALA A 12 -14.28 -5.10 -21.34
C ALA A 12 -15.74 -5.24 -20.87
N VAL A 13 -16.06 -6.37 -20.24
CA VAL A 13 -17.41 -6.65 -19.74
C VAL A 13 -17.62 -5.88 -18.45
N LEU A 14 -18.63 -5.00 -18.43
CA LEU A 14 -19.08 -4.35 -17.20
C LEU A 14 -19.75 -5.40 -16.32
N VAL A 15 -19.09 -5.82 -15.23
CA VAL A 15 -19.67 -6.73 -14.23
C VAL A 15 -20.16 -5.90 -13.05
N GLU A 16 -21.46 -5.64 -12.96
CA GLU A 16 -22.04 -4.99 -11.79
C GLU A 16 -22.10 -5.98 -10.62
N VAL A 17 -21.20 -5.79 -9.63
CA VAL A 17 -21.18 -6.55 -8.37
C VAL A 17 -21.81 -5.69 -7.27
N PRO A 18 -22.69 -6.23 -6.42
CA PRO A 18 -23.34 -5.48 -5.34
C PRO A 18 -22.39 -5.23 -4.16
N VAL A 19 -21.48 -4.28 -4.32
CA VAL A 19 -20.86 -3.55 -3.21
C VAL A 19 -21.65 -2.24 -3.00
N CYS A 20 -21.51 -1.58 -1.85
CA CYS A 20 -22.17 -0.31 -1.58
C CYS A 20 -21.57 0.86 -2.40
N ALA A 21 -21.88 0.89 -3.70
CA ALA A 21 -21.48 1.87 -4.74
C ALA A 21 -20.11 1.68 -5.42
N ALA A 22 -19.52 0.47 -5.40
CA ALA A 22 -18.48 0.12 -6.37
C ALA A 22 -19.10 -0.18 -7.75
N LYS A 23 -18.99 0.75 -8.71
CA LYS A 23 -19.18 0.42 -10.14
C LYS A 23 -17.95 -0.31 -10.65
N ILE A 24 -17.95 -1.64 -10.55
CA ILE A 24 -16.86 -2.46 -11.05
C ILE A 24 -16.85 -2.41 -12.59
N VAL A 25 -15.88 -1.67 -13.12
CA VAL A 25 -15.44 -1.82 -14.49
C VAL A 25 -14.42 -2.96 -14.49
N ASP A 26 -14.89 -4.20 -14.64
CA ASP A 26 -14.01 -5.37 -14.72
C ASP A 26 -13.25 -5.33 -16.06
N ALA A 27 -12.17 -4.56 -16.05
CA ALA A 27 -11.17 -4.53 -17.11
C ALA A 27 -10.22 -5.73 -16.99
N ALA A 28 -10.75 -6.93 -16.77
CA ALA A 28 -10.00 -8.17 -16.80
C ALA A 28 -9.20 -8.25 -18.10
N HIS A 29 -7.89 -8.09 -18.00
CA HIS A 29 -6.99 -8.40 -19.10
C HIS A 29 -6.95 -9.93 -19.22
N ARG A 30 -7.87 -10.49 -20.01
CA ARG A 30 -7.88 -11.91 -20.38
C ARG A 30 -6.81 -12.21 -21.43
N ASP A 31 -5.57 -11.87 -21.11
CA ASP A 31 -4.45 -12.58 -21.69
C ASP A 31 -4.46 -14.00 -21.10
N GLY A 32 -4.41 -14.99 -21.99
CA GLY A 32 -4.71 -16.37 -21.64
C GLY A 32 -3.66 -17.04 -20.75
N LEU A 33 -4.07 -18.17 -20.18
CA LEU A 33 -3.38 -18.96 -19.15
C LEU A 33 -3.37 -18.30 -17.76
N GLY A 34 -3.69 -19.09 -16.73
CA GLY A 34 -3.72 -18.61 -15.36
C GLY A 34 -2.32 -18.16 -14.92
N SER A 35 -2.16 -16.87 -14.61
CA SER A 35 -0.98 -16.39 -13.92
C SER A 35 -0.85 -17.17 -12.61
N ALA A 36 0.29 -17.82 -12.39
CA ALA A 36 0.56 -18.47 -11.11
C ALA A 36 0.33 -17.44 -9.99
N PRO A 37 -0.34 -17.83 -8.90
CA PRO A 37 -0.65 -16.90 -7.82
C PRO A 37 0.65 -16.31 -7.28
N ALA A 38 0.65 -14.99 -7.13
CA ALA A 38 1.88 -14.26 -6.91
C ALA A 38 2.36 -14.44 -5.46
N ARG A 39 3.67 -14.39 -5.24
CA ARG A 39 4.28 -14.67 -3.94
C ARG A 39 4.95 -13.44 -3.37
N LEU A 40 4.78 -13.24 -2.07
CA LEU A 40 5.48 -12.22 -1.30
C LEU A 40 6.54 -12.87 -0.42
N ALA A 41 7.76 -12.36 -0.48
CA ALA A 41 8.78 -12.57 0.51
C ALA A 41 8.50 -11.69 1.73
N ALA A 42 8.51 -12.31 2.90
CA ALA A 42 8.64 -11.65 4.19
C ALA A 42 10.11 -11.30 4.44
N LEU A 43 10.39 -10.05 4.79
CA LEU A 43 11.74 -9.55 5.05
C LEU A 43 11.82 -9.08 6.51
N GLY A 44 12.66 -9.71 7.34
CA GLY A 44 12.83 -9.36 8.76
C GLY A 44 11.89 -10.11 9.71
N ASP A 45 11.65 -9.53 10.89
CA ASP A 45 10.71 -10.05 11.91
C ASP A 45 9.67 -8.95 12.25
N PRO A 46 8.36 -9.16 12.07
CA PRO A 46 7.32 -8.17 12.32
C PRO A 46 6.78 -8.18 13.76
N ALA A 47 7.23 -9.11 14.59
CA ALA A 47 6.74 -9.37 15.94
C ALA A 47 7.85 -9.28 17.01
N GLY A 48 9.11 -9.21 16.60
CA GLY A 48 10.25 -9.11 17.50
C GLY A 48 10.16 -7.90 18.44
N PRO A 49 10.46 -8.04 19.74
CA PRO A 49 10.67 -6.88 20.63
C PRO A 49 11.82 -5.99 20.11
N ALA A 50 12.68 -6.61 19.31
CA ALA A 50 13.79 -6.03 18.59
C ALA A 50 13.44 -5.77 17.12
N LEU A 51 12.73 -4.68 16.91
CA LEU A 51 12.86 -3.82 15.72
C LEU A 51 13.88 -2.66 15.93
N PRO A 52 15.13 -2.81 16.41
CA PRO A 52 16.23 -2.01 15.92
C PRO A 52 16.76 -2.71 14.66
N VAL A 53 16.63 -2.06 13.52
CA VAL A 53 17.35 -2.51 12.33
C VAL A 53 18.81 -2.17 12.55
N SER A 54 19.59 -3.17 12.95
CA SER A 54 21.04 -3.00 12.97
C SER A 54 21.54 -2.71 11.56
N ILE A 55 22.50 -1.80 11.42
CA ILE A 55 23.22 -1.59 10.14
C ILE A 55 23.79 -2.92 9.64
N SER A 56 24.23 -3.80 10.56
CA SER A 56 24.72 -5.15 10.22
C SER A 56 23.65 -6.16 9.78
N SER A 57 22.35 -5.82 9.92
CA SER A 57 21.24 -6.61 9.37
C SER A 57 20.71 -6.07 8.03
N LEU A 58 21.19 -4.91 7.57
CA LEU A 58 20.89 -4.44 6.23
C LEU A 58 21.59 -5.32 5.20
N GLN A 59 20.80 -5.86 4.27
CA GLN A 59 21.27 -6.68 3.16
C GLN A 59 21.85 -5.79 2.04
N ALA A 60 22.25 -6.40 0.91
CA ALA A 60 22.54 -5.64 -0.29
C ALA A 60 21.32 -4.81 -0.74
N PRO A 61 21.51 -3.62 -1.32
CA PRO A 61 20.41 -2.76 -1.73
C PRO A 61 19.50 -3.46 -2.74
N LEU A 62 18.20 -3.27 -2.52
CA LEU A 62 17.11 -3.84 -3.28
C LEU A 62 16.74 -2.88 -4.43
N ALA A 63 16.68 -3.40 -5.65
CA ALA A 63 16.10 -2.67 -6.78
C ALA A 63 14.57 -2.75 -6.76
N PHE A 64 13.90 -1.63 -6.99
CA PHE A 64 12.42 -1.51 -7.02
C PHE A 64 11.96 -1.18 -8.45
N GLY A 65 11.85 -2.21 -9.29
CA GLY A 65 11.54 -2.06 -10.72
C GLY A 65 10.05 -1.94 -11.02
N PRO A 66 9.67 -1.84 -12.32
CA PRO A 66 8.29 -1.72 -12.76
C PRO A 66 7.33 -2.82 -12.28
N ALA A 67 7.83 -4.05 -12.07
CA ALA A 67 7.04 -5.16 -11.55
C ALA A 67 7.07 -5.27 -10.01
N THR A 68 7.98 -4.55 -9.33
CA THR A 68 8.17 -4.72 -7.89
C THR A 68 7.06 -4.03 -7.11
N PHE A 69 6.48 -4.79 -6.18
CA PHE A 69 5.59 -4.36 -5.13
C PHE A 69 6.32 -4.52 -3.79
N ALA A 70 6.30 -3.48 -2.96
CA ALA A 70 6.82 -3.58 -1.60
C ALA A 70 6.17 -2.58 -0.64
N LEU A 71 6.14 -2.93 0.65
CA LEU A 71 5.78 -2.04 1.76
C LEU A 71 6.47 -2.44 3.06
N GLY A 72 6.64 -1.48 3.97
CA GLY A 72 7.21 -1.71 5.30
C GLY A 72 8.08 -0.56 5.78
N LEU A 73 9.15 -0.86 6.51
CA LEU A 73 10.14 0.12 6.99
C LEU A 73 11.37 0.09 6.10
N GLY A 74 11.63 1.18 5.38
CA GLY A 74 12.70 1.25 4.39
C GLY A 74 13.20 2.66 4.11
N ALA A 75 14.24 2.76 3.28
CA ALA A 75 14.82 4.02 2.82
C ALA A 75 15.45 3.87 1.43
N LEU A 76 15.47 4.94 0.63
CA LEU A 76 16.15 4.99 -0.67
C LEU A 76 17.62 5.42 -0.53
N GLY A 77 18.47 4.83 -1.36
CA GLY A 77 19.93 5.02 -1.37
C GLY A 77 20.67 3.67 -1.33
N PRO A 78 21.83 3.54 -2.01
CA PRO A 78 22.59 2.29 -2.01
C PRO A 78 23.27 2.03 -0.66
N GLU A 79 23.71 3.08 0.04
CA GLU A 79 24.56 2.99 1.23
C GLU A 79 23.78 2.55 2.49
N PRO A 80 24.10 1.39 3.10
CA PRO A 80 23.37 0.90 4.28
C PRO A 80 23.45 1.85 5.49
N ALA A 81 24.60 2.50 5.70
CA ALA A 81 24.81 3.39 6.84
C ALA A 81 23.90 4.64 6.77
N GLU A 82 23.76 5.23 5.58
CA GLU A 82 22.83 6.35 5.36
C GLU A 82 21.38 5.89 5.48
N ALA A 83 21.04 4.76 4.84
CA ALA A 83 19.70 4.19 4.86
C ALA A 83 19.20 3.91 6.29
N ALA A 84 20.04 3.31 7.15
CA ALA A 84 19.69 3.00 8.55
C ALA A 84 19.23 4.23 9.35
N SER A 85 19.89 5.38 9.14
CA SER A 85 19.55 6.65 9.80
C SER A 85 18.25 7.30 9.29
N ARG A 86 17.66 6.75 8.23
CA ARG A 86 16.53 7.33 7.49
C ARG A 86 15.32 6.39 7.38
N LEU A 87 15.44 5.13 7.82
CA LEU A 87 14.37 4.13 7.74
C LEU A 87 13.05 4.67 8.30
N GLY A 88 11.98 4.54 7.51
CA GLY A 88 10.62 4.91 7.91
C GLY A 88 9.60 4.33 6.95
N GLU A 89 8.38 4.85 6.95
CA GLU A 89 7.26 4.23 6.26
C GLU A 89 7.49 4.24 4.74
N PHE A 90 7.63 3.06 4.13
CA PHE A 90 8.04 2.86 2.75
C PHE A 90 6.95 2.15 1.94
N LEU A 91 6.78 2.55 0.68
CA LEU A 91 6.09 1.75 -0.34
C LEU A 91 6.79 1.85 -1.70
N ALA A 92 6.71 0.77 -2.47
CA ALA A 92 7.12 0.73 -3.88
C ALA A 92 6.09 -0.01 -4.72
N VAL A 93 5.75 0.55 -5.88
CA VAL A 93 4.87 -0.09 -6.86
C VAL A 93 5.06 0.54 -8.23
N ALA A 94 4.95 -0.28 -9.29
CA ALA A 94 4.91 0.19 -10.68
C ALA A 94 6.11 1.06 -11.09
N GLY A 95 7.28 0.80 -10.50
CA GLY A 95 8.52 1.54 -10.75
C GLY A 95 8.66 2.85 -9.97
N ALA A 96 7.68 3.23 -9.16
CA ALA A 96 7.85 4.28 -8.16
C ALA A 96 8.25 3.67 -6.80
N SER A 97 9.01 4.43 -6.02
CA SER A 97 9.33 4.13 -4.63
C SER A 97 9.31 5.42 -3.82
N VAL A 98 8.72 5.39 -2.63
CA VAL A 98 8.59 6.55 -1.75
C VAL A 98 8.65 6.12 -0.29
N PHE A 99 9.25 6.94 0.56
CA PHE A 99 9.24 6.72 1.99
C PHE A 99 9.25 8.03 2.80
N GLN A 100 8.78 7.96 4.04
CA GLN A 100 8.90 9.04 5.02
C GLN A 100 10.21 8.87 5.81
N PRO A 101 11.21 9.76 5.67
CA PRO A 101 12.45 9.66 6.42
C PRO A 101 12.27 9.93 7.92
N THR A 102 13.15 9.35 8.74
CA THR A 102 13.22 9.57 10.20
C THR A 102 14.37 10.47 10.65
N ASP A 103 15.11 11.06 9.71
CA ASP A 103 16.22 12.01 9.94
C ASP A 103 15.77 13.42 10.39
N GLY A 104 14.46 13.63 10.57
CA GLY A 104 13.85 14.92 10.86
C GLY A 104 13.34 15.67 9.63
N SER A 105 13.52 15.13 8.41
CA SER A 105 12.85 15.63 7.21
C SER A 105 11.32 15.55 7.36
N ALA A 106 10.66 16.69 7.20
CA ALA A 106 9.21 16.78 7.17
C ALA A 106 8.61 16.36 5.80
N ARG A 107 9.43 15.97 4.82
CA ARG A 107 8.98 15.61 3.47
C ARG A 107 9.41 14.19 3.10
N PRO A 108 8.53 13.39 2.47
CA PRO A 108 8.91 12.11 1.91
C PRO A 108 9.91 12.25 0.77
N ASP A 109 10.84 11.30 0.70
CA ASP A 109 11.75 11.12 -0.43
C ASP A 109 11.18 10.07 -1.38
N PHE A 110 11.32 10.30 -2.70
CA PHE A 110 10.83 9.39 -3.72
C PHE A 110 11.78 9.28 -4.91
N ALA A 111 11.64 8.18 -5.66
CA ALA A 111 12.32 7.94 -6.92
C ALA A 111 11.39 7.17 -7.88
N LEU A 112 11.52 7.44 -9.17
CA LEU A 112 10.74 6.84 -10.24
C LEU A 112 11.69 6.21 -11.27
N CYS A 113 11.35 5.03 -11.79
CA CYS A 113 12.04 4.41 -12.91
C CYS A 113 12.01 5.33 -14.14
N GLN A 114 13.18 5.68 -14.69
CA GLN A 114 13.26 6.55 -15.87
C GLN A 114 14.38 6.09 -16.81
N GLY A 115 14.01 5.65 -18.02
CA GLY A 115 14.95 5.04 -18.96
C GLY A 115 15.61 3.78 -18.37
N ALA A 116 16.93 3.82 -18.18
CA ALA A 116 17.69 2.74 -17.55
C ALA A 116 17.83 2.88 -16.01
N PHE A 117 17.36 3.98 -15.41
CA PHE A 117 17.40 4.17 -13.97
C PHE A 117 16.29 3.37 -13.28
N VAL A 118 16.67 2.60 -12.26
CA VAL A 118 15.77 1.85 -11.38
C VAL A 118 16.06 2.27 -9.93
N PRO A 119 15.07 2.70 -9.14
CA PRO A 119 15.26 3.02 -7.73
C PRO A 119 15.90 1.88 -6.94
N GLN A 120 16.83 2.22 -6.05
CA GLN A 120 17.49 1.29 -5.15
C GLN A 120 17.40 1.79 -3.70
N GLY A 121 17.29 0.85 -2.76
CA GLY A 121 17.16 1.17 -1.34
C GLY A 121 17.15 -0.08 -0.45
N HIS A 122 16.81 0.11 0.80
CA HIS A 122 16.82 -0.92 1.83
C HIS A 122 15.42 -1.12 2.41
N LEU A 123 14.97 -2.38 2.52
CA LEU A 123 13.69 -2.77 3.15
C LEU A 123 13.95 -3.89 4.17
N PRO A 124 14.55 -3.57 5.34
CA PRO A 124 14.86 -4.53 6.40
C PRO A 124 13.64 -5.24 6.99
N VAL A 125 12.50 -4.56 7.07
CA VAL A 125 11.27 -5.08 7.68
C VAL A 125 10.11 -4.77 6.74
N GLY A 126 9.53 -5.79 6.11
CA GLY A 126 8.41 -5.58 5.19
C GLY A 126 7.99 -6.79 4.37
N LEU A 127 7.10 -6.53 3.41
CA LEU A 127 6.65 -7.47 2.41
C LEU A 127 7.12 -7.00 1.03
N ARG A 128 7.64 -7.92 0.21
CA ARG A 128 8.08 -7.64 -1.16
C ARG A 128 7.73 -8.78 -2.11
N GLY A 129 7.34 -8.48 -3.34
CA GLY A 129 7.34 -9.44 -4.45
C GLY A 129 7.35 -8.73 -5.80
N ASP A 130 7.52 -9.47 -6.88
CA ASP A 130 7.24 -8.96 -8.22
C ASP A 130 5.84 -9.43 -8.63
N LEU A 131 4.94 -8.47 -8.86
CA LEU A 131 3.50 -8.71 -9.03
C LEU A 131 2.99 -8.12 -10.34
N ALA A 132 2.08 -8.84 -11.00
CA ALA A 132 1.29 -8.33 -12.11
C ALA A 132 -0.15 -8.03 -11.64
N PHE A 133 -0.56 -6.77 -11.70
CA PHE A 133 -1.90 -6.32 -11.33
C PHE A 133 -2.84 -6.40 -12.54
N THR A 134 -3.44 -7.57 -12.75
CA THR A 134 -4.28 -7.87 -13.94
C THR A 134 -5.77 -7.56 -13.76
N ARG A 135 -6.20 -7.19 -12.55
CA ARG A 135 -7.57 -6.82 -12.21
C ARG A 135 -7.64 -5.38 -11.69
N LEU A 136 -8.70 -4.68 -12.10
CA LEU A 136 -9.01 -3.31 -11.71
C LEU A 136 -10.50 -3.24 -11.35
N ALA A 137 -10.80 -2.64 -10.19
CA ALA A 137 -12.14 -2.20 -9.83
C ALA A 137 -12.17 -0.66 -9.70
N ARG A 138 -13.36 -0.07 -9.84
CA ARG A 138 -13.61 1.36 -9.61
C ARG A 138 -14.68 1.50 -8.53
N PHE A 139 -14.55 2.53 -7.69
CA PHE A 139 -15.51 2.82 -6.63
C PHE A 139 -15.74 4.31 -6.47
N SER A 140 -16.86 4.63 -5.83
CA SER A 140 -17.25 5.96 -5.36
C SER A 140 -18.17 5.81 -4.16
N GLU A 141 -18.15 6.77 -3.25
CA GLU A 141 -19.11 6.85 -2.14
C GLU A 141 -20.56 7.01 -2.63
N LYS A 142 -21.51 6.70 -1.75
CA LYS A 142 -22.93 6.95 -1.97
C LYS A 142 -23.26 8.42 -1.65
N PRO A 143 -24.33 9.00 -2.25
CA PRO A 143 -24.77 10.36 -1.96
C PRO A 143 -24.95 10.72 -0.47
N ASP A 144 -25.20 9.74 0.38
CA ASP A 144 -25.50 9.91 1.82
C ASP A 144 -24.45 9.29 2.76
N VAL A 145 -23.30 8.83 2.25
CA VAL A 145 -22.24 8.17 3.05
C VAL A 145 -20.93 8.94 2.91
N ARG A 146 -20.22 9.21 4.01
CA ARG A 146 -19.02 10.07 4.08
C ARG A 146 -17.72 9.35 3.66
N GLY A 147 -17.75 8.64 2.54
CA GLY A 147 -16.62 7.87 2.02
C GLY A 147 -16.79 6.36 2.16
N VAL A 148 -15.95 5.62 1.44
CA VAL A 148 -15.85 4.14 1.49
C VAL A 148 -14.69 3.75 2.42
N PRO A 149 -14.90 2.92 3.45
CA PRO A 149 -13.84 2.47 4.35
C PRO A 149 -12.80 1.57 3.68
N LEU A 150 -11.55 1.58 4.19
CA LEU A 150 -10.47 0.70 3.73
C LEU A 150 -10.83 -0.79 3.91
N SER A 151 -11.53 -1.15 4.98
CA SER A 151 -12.02 -2.49 5.27
C SER A 151 -13.00 -3.00 4.22
N GLU A 152 -13.92 -2.16 3.74
CA GLU A 152 -14.86 -2.50 2.66
C GLU A 152 -14.12 -2.72 1.33
N LEU A 153 -13.16 -1.85 0.99
CA LEU A 153 -12.33 -2.00 -0.22
C LEU A 153 -11.46 -3.27 -0.16
N ALA A 154 -10.91 -3.59 1.01
CA ALA A 154 -10.07 -4.76 1.22
C ALA A 154 -10.87 -6.08 1.19
N ALA A 155 -12.07 -6.09 1.79
CA ALA A 155 -13.02 -7.20 1.69
C ALA A 155 -13.46 -7.42 0.23
N THR A 156 -13.83 -6.34 -0.46
CA THR A 156 -14.18 -6.35 -1.89
C THR A 156 -13.05 -6.95 -2.74
N ALA A 157 -11.80 -6.56 -2.52
CA ALA A 157 -10.65 -7.12 -3.25
C ALA A 157 -10.50 -8.65 -3.06
N LEU A 158 -10.70 -9.15 -1.83
CA LEU A 158 -10.69 -10.59 -1.55
C LEU A 158 -11.84 -11.30 -2.24
N GLU A 159 -13.07 -10.79 -2.13
CA GLU A 159 -14.27 -11.38 -2.74
C GLU A 159 -14.14 -11.46 -4.27
N LEU A 160 -13.73 -10.37 -4.92
CA LEU A 160 -13.52 -10.34 -6.37
C LEU A 160 -12.35 -11.23 -6.82
N SER A 161 -11.33 -11.42 -5.99
CA SER A 161 -10.20 -12.29 -6.31
C SER A 161 -10.57 -13.77 -6.24
N GLY A 162 -11.44 -14.15 -5.29
CA GLY A 162 -11.71 -15.53 -4.90
C GLY A 162 -10.57 -16.17 -4.08
N ALA A 163 -9.62 -15.39 -3.57
CA ALA A 163 -8.43 -15.87 -2.86
C ALA A 163 -8.50 -15.66 -1.34
N GLU A 164 -7.59 -16.33 -0.62
CA GLU A 164 -7.38 -16.18 0.83
C GLU A 164 -6.55 -14.94 1.18
N ALA A 165 -5.75 -14.43 0.24
CA ALA A 165 -4.97 -13.22 0.37
C ALA A 165 -4.83 -12.50 -0.97
N VAL A 166 -4.76 -11.17 -0.93
CA VAL A 166 -4.51 -10.31 -2.09
C VAL A 166 -3.50 -9.21 -1.76
N ALA A 167 -2.64 -8.90 -2.72
CA ALA A 167 -1.96 -7.62 -2.79
C ALA A 167 -2.88 -6.59 -3.45
N VAL A 168 -2.81 -5.35 -2.99
CA VAL A 168 -3.71 -4.26 -3.34
C VAL A 168 -2.91 -2.99 -3.64
N VAL A 169 -3.33 -2.27 -4.68
CA VAL A 169 -2.89 -0.92 -5.00
C VAL A 169 -4.13 -0.06 -5.21
N LEU A 170 -4.23 1.03 -4.48
CA LEU A 170 -5.38 1.91 -4.44
C LEU A 170 -4.94 3.33 -4.76
N TYR A 171 -5.48 3.90 -5.84
CA TYR A 171 -5.32 5.30 -6.20
C TYR A 171 -6.65 6.01 -6.00
N ALA A 172 -6.73 6.91 -5.01
CA ALA A 172 -8.00 7.40 -4.49
C ALA A 172 -7.98 8.89 -4.08
N GLU A 173 -9.17 9.49 -4.05
CA GLU A 173 -9.44 10.78 -3.40
C GLU A 173 -9.88 10.48 -1.96
N THR A 174 -9.25 11.11 -0.96
CA THR A 174 -9.41 10.75 0.47
C THR A 174 -10.49 11.55 1.19
N ALA A 175 -11.36 10.87 1.94
CA ALA A 175 -12.16 11.50 3.00
C ALA A 175 -11.32 11.70 4.29
N GLY A 176 -10.28 10.89 4.43
CA GLY A 176 -9.15 11.10 5.33
C GLY A 176 -8.41 9.79 5.65
N LEU A 177 -7.16 9.92 6.06
CA LEU A 177 -6.27 8.80 6.40
C LEU A 177 -6.09 8.70 7.93
N VAL A 178 -6.08 7.46 8.42
CA VAL A 178 -5.74 7.10 9.80
C VAL A 178 -4.52 6.19 9.78
N GLY A 179 -3.50 6.51 10.58
CA GLY A 179 -2.25 5.79 10.56
C GLY A 179 -1.20 6.32 11.54
N ALA A 180 0.01 5.82 11.37
CA ALA A 180 1.19 6.23 12.12
C ALA A 180 2.41 6.45 11.20
N THR A 181 3.38 7.20 11.72
CA THR A 181 4.71 7.37 11.13
C THR A 181 5.78 7.30 12.20
N LEU A 182 6.86 6.59 11.92
CA LEU A 182 8.07 6.59 12.71
C LEU A 182 8.68 8.01 12.83
N ARG A 183 9.12 8.38 14.04
CA ARG A 183 9.68 9.71 14.40
C ARG A 183 11.20 9.70 14.57
N ARG A 184 11.79 8.51 14.73
CA ARG A 184 13.19 8.30 15.12
C ARG A 184 13.75 7.09 14.39
N PRO A 185 15.01 7.11 13.95
CA PRO A 185 15.64 5.95 13.34
C PRO A 185 15.65 4.75 14.29
N LEU A 186 15.39 3.55 13.76
CA LEU A 186 15.38 2.31 14.53
C LEU A 186 16.80 1.72 14.61
N ASP A 187 17.74 2.47 15.17
CA ASP A 187 19.12 2.02 15.35
C ASP A 187 19.29 1.10 16.58
N ALA A 188 20.49 0.51 16.72
CA ALA A 188 20.83 -0.43 17.78
C ALA A 188 20.88 0.16 19.21
N SER A 189 20.77 1.49 19.37
CA SER A 189 20.67 2.15 20.68
C SER A 189 19.22 2.27 21.17
N ALA A 190 18.24 2.00 20.32
CA ALA A 190 16.83 2.09 20.65
C ALA A 190 16.45 1.12 21.78
N PRO A 191 15.78 1.60 22.86
CA PRO A 191 15.52 0.77 24.03
C PRO A 191 14.50 -0.34 23.73
N PRO A 192 14.58 -1.49 24.42
CA PRO A 192 13.74 -2.66 24.10
C PRO A 192 12.25 -2.41 24.30
N ASP A 193 11.89 -1.50 25.20
CA ASP A 193 10.52 -1.08 25.55
C ASP A 193 10.03 0.14 24.78
N ARG A 194 10.72 0.60 23.73
CA ARG A 194 10.39 1.83 22.97
C ARG A 194 8.95 1.92 22.42
N PHE A 195 8.29 0.79 22.19
CA PHE A 195 6.89 0.72 21.76
C PHE A 195 5.90 0.39 22.90
N ALA A 196 6.38 0.25 24.14
CA ALA A 196 5.53 0.25 25.32
C ALA A 196 5.02 1.67 25.65
N PHE A 197 3.99 1.75 26.49
CA PHE A 197 3.54 3.03 27.02
C PHE A 197 4.39 3.43 28.24
N PRO A 198 4.82 4.71 28.39
CA PRO A 198 4.51 5.85 27.52
C PRO A 198 5.44 6.06 26.30
N GLN A 199 6.57 5.37 26.23
CA GLN A 199 7.68 5.58 25.30
C GLN A 199 7.25 5.64 23.83
N ILE A 200 6.25 4.85 23.43
CA ILE A 200 5.72 4.79 22.06
C ILE A 200 5.44 6.16 21.43
N ARG A 201 5.07 7.16 22.24
CA ARG A 201 4.79 8.54 21.81
C ARG A 201 6.03 9.29 21.31
N ASP A 202 7.21 8.92 21.78
CA ASP A 202 8.49 9.50 21.33
C ASP A 202 9.00 8.87 20.04
N TRP A 203 8.48 7.69 19.68
CA TRP A 203 8.92 6.88 18.54
C TRP A 203 7.93 6.90 17.38
N LEU A 204 6.63 7.02 17.63
CA LEU A 204 5.57 7.06 16.62
C LEU A 204 4.73 8.32 16.77
N SER A 205 4.47 8.99 15.64
CA SER A 205 3.39 9.97 15.50
C SER A 205 2.15 9.22 15.04
N PHE A 206 1.03 9.37 15.75
CA PHE A 206 -0.27 8.83 15.35
C PHE A 206 -1.18 9.96 14.89
N THR A 207 -2.01 9.70 13.88
CA THR A 207 -3.09 10.60 13.49
C THR A 207 -4.15 10.63 14.60
N ALA A 208 -4.27 11.75 15.33
CA ALA A 208 -5.26 11.91 16.41
C ALA A 208 -6.71 12.03 15.89
N GLU A 209 -6.86 12.48 14.64
CA GLU A 209 -8.07 12.49 13.84
C GLU A 209 -7.70 12.09 12.40
N ARG A 210 -8.69 11.84 11.53
CA ARG A 210 -8.45 11.56 10.10
C ARG A 210 -7.68 12.73 9.46
N ALA A 211 -6.41 12.50 9.12
CA ALA A 211 -5.52 13.46 8.46
C ALA A 211 -5.65 13.40 6.93
N HIS A 212 -4.95 14.27 6.19
CA HIS A 212 -4.89 14.24 4.72
C HIS A 212 -6.27 14.05 4.05
N ARG A 213 -7.20 14.95 4.36
CA ARG A 213 -8.55 15.00 3.77
C ARG A 213 -8.53 15.75 2.44
N ASP A 214 -9.41 15.39 1.53
CA ASP A 214 -9.58 16.05 0.23
C ASP A 214 -8.30 16.05 -0.62
N VAL A 215 -7.44 15.03 -0.45
CA VAL A 215 -6.19 14.87 -1.21
C VAL A 215 -6.22 13.65 -2.11
N THR A 216 -5.21 13.52 -2.98
CA THR A 216 -5.00 12.30 -3.76
C THR A 216 -4.03 11.39 -3.01
N THR A 217 -4.29 10.09 -2.97
CA THR A 217 -3.42 9.11 -2.29
C THR A 217 -3.10 7.91 -3.16
N LEU A 218 -1.91 7.36 -2.95
CA LEU A 218 -1.49 6.04 -3.40
C LEU A 218 -1.34 5.15 -2.17
N VAL A 219 -2.19 4.15 -2.02
CA VAL A 219 -2.10 3.13 -0.97
C VAL A 219 -1.62 1.82 -1.58
N VAL A 220 -0.66 1.17 -0.93
CA VAL A 220 -0.09 -0.14 -1.29
C VAL A 220 -0.20 -1.03 -0.08
N GLY A 221 -0.69 -2.26 -0.24
CA GLY A 221 -0.75 -3.19 0.89
C GLY A 221 -1.30 -4.56 0.59
N VAL A 222 -1.41 -5.35 1.64
CA VAL A 222 -1.79 -6.76 1.60
C VAL A 222 -2.91 -6.98 2.59
N VAL A 223 -3.95 -7.69 2.17
CA VAL A 223 -5.01 -8.16 3.07
C VAL A 223 -5.17 -9.68 2.92
N ALA A 224 -5.43 -10.36 4.02
CA ALA A 224 -5.68 -11.79 4.06
C ALA A 224 -6.77 -12.17 5.07
N ARG A 225 -7.38 -13.33 4.82
CA ARG A 225 -8.25 -14.03 5.77
C ARG A 225 -7.45 -14.59 6.97
N PRO A 226 -8.10 -14.91 8.09
CA PRO A 226 -7.42 -15.45 9.27
C PRO A 226 -6.68 -16.76 8.96
N GLY A 227 -5.51 -16.94 9.57
CA GLY A 227 -4.72 -18.17 9.41
C GLY A 227 -3.83 -18.22 8.17
N HIS A 228 -3.90 -17.24 7.27
CA HIS A 228 -2.96 -17.12 6.15
C HIS A 228 -1.51 -17.00 6.64
N HIS A 229 -0.54 -17.54 5.90
CA HIS A 229 0.87 -17.62 6.34
C HIS A 229 1.52 -16.24 6.57
N LEU A 230 1.02 -15.19 5.91
CA LEU A 230 1.45 -13.80 6.13
C LEU A 230 0.94 -13.19 7.45
N SER A 231 0.09 -13.87 8.23
CA SER A 231 -0.52 -13.35 9.47
C SER A 231 0.41 -12.62 10.46
N PRO A 232 1.70 -13.00 10.65
CA PRO A 232 2.63 -12.25 11.50
C PRO A 232 2.88 -10.80 11.03
N TRP A 233 2.80 -10.55 9.73
CA TRP A 233 3.01 -9.25 9.09
C TRP A 233 1.76 -8.37 9.12
N LEU A 234 0.58 -8.99 9.23
CA LEU A 234 -0.70 -8.33 9.10
C LEU A 234 -1.29 -8.00 10.48
N ARG A 235 -2.01 -6.87 10.58
CA ARG A 235 -2.72 -6.40 11.78
C ARG A 235 -4.24 -6.44 11.53
N PRO A 236 -5.09 -6.58 12.57
CA PRO A 236 -6.55 -6.50 12.38
C PRO A 236 -6.95 -5.19 11.68
N LEU A 237 -7.79 -5.29 10.65
CA LEU A 237 -8.18 -4.12 9.83
C LEU A 237 -9.41 -3.39 10.38
N HIS A 238 -10.36 -4.13 10.99
CA HIS A 238 -11.56 -3.58 11.64
C HIS A 238 -11.99 -4.55 12.77
N PRO A 239 -12.62 -4.11 13.88
CA PRO A 239 -13.01 -5.00 14.98
C PRO A 239 -14.02 -6.07 14.58
N GLU A 240 -15.00 -5.68 13.75
CA GLU A 240 -16.14 -6.53 13.38
C GLU A 240 -15.89 -7.38 12.12
N VAL A 241 -14.83 -7.07 11.36
CA VAL A 241 -14.49 -7.78 10.12
C VAL A 241 -13.21 -8.57 10.37
N PRO A 242 -13.22 -9.92 10.27
CA PRO A 242 -12.08 -10.77 10.62
C PRO A 242 -10.98 -10.76 9.53
N LEU A 243 -10.65 -9.60 8.98
CA LEU A 243 -9.57 -9.42 8.02
C LEU A 243 -8.33 -8.87 8.70
N ARG A 244 -7.16 -9.35 8.26
CA ARG A 244 -5.87 -8.82 8.67
C ARG A 244 -5.21 -8.17 7.46
N ALA A 245 -4.63 -6.99 7.65
CA ALA A 245 -3.94 -6.28 6.59
C ALA A 245 -2.69 -5.54 7.06
N HIS A 246 -1.88 -5.10 6.09
CA HIS A 246 -0.77 -4.18 6.26
C HIS A 246 -0.81 -3.24 5.05
N PHE A 247 -0.95 -1.93 5.29
CA PHE A 247 -1.13 -0.92 4.24
C PHE A 247 -0.22 0.28 4.52
N HIS A 248 0.43 0.79 3.49
CA HIS A 248 1.17 2.05 3.50
C HIS A 248 0.54 3.00 2.48
N ALA A 249 0.45 4.28 2.81
CA ALA A 249 -0.18 5.30 1.96
C ALA A 249 0.73 6.52 1.79
N ALA A 250 0.93 6.95 0.54
CA ALA A 250 1.55 8.21 0.19
C ALA A 250 0.46 9.23 -0.20
N ALA A 251 0.39 10.34 0.54
CA ALA A 251 -0.53 11.45 0.27
C ALA A 251 0.11 12.47 -0.69
N PHE A 252 -0.67 13.04 -1.62
CA PHE A 252 -0.23 14.00 -2.64
C PHE A 252 -1.22 15.16 -2.75
N PRO A 253 -0.80 16.37 -3.18
CA PRO A 253 -1.73 17.45 -3.50
C PRO A 253 -2.87 16.98 -4.42
N TYR A 254 -4.08 17.49 -4.20
CA TYR A 254 -5.28 17.04 -4.91
C TYR A 254 -5.14 17.11 -6.44
N ARG A 255 -5.34 15.97 -7.11
CA ARG A 255 -5.52 15.82 -8.55
C ARG A 255 -6.77 14.96 -8.79
N PRO A 256 -7.78 15.45 -9.53
CA PRO A 256 -8.99 14.68 -9.84
C PRO A 256 -8.67 13.35 -10.52
N ILE A 257 -9.26 12.26 -10.05
CA ILE A 257 -9.07 10.94 -10.65
C ILE A 257 -9.93 10.82 -11.91
N ARG A 258 -9.27 10.56 -13.05
CA ARG A 258 -9.93 10.36 -14.33
C ARG A 258 -10.94 9.19 -14.26
N LYS A 259 -12.05 9.35 -14.97
CA LYS A 259 -13.06 8.31 -15.18
C LYS A 259 -12.57 7.30 -16.23
N GLY A 260 -13.14 6.10 -16.21
CA GLY A 260 -12.80 5.02 -17.15
C GLY A 260 -11.66 4.13 -16.66
N ARG A 261 -11.09 3.37 -17.60
CA ARG A 261 -9.96 2.45 -17.36
C ARG A 261 -8.68 3.24 -17.12
N LEU A 262 -7.89 2.79 -16.14
CA LEU A 262 -6.58 3.34 -15.82
C LEU A 262 -5.54 2.22 -15.90
N GLU A 263 -4.44 2.47 -16.59
CA GLU A 263 -3.27 1.58 -16.56
C GLU A 263 -2.39 1.94 -15.37
N LEU A 264 -2.05 0.94 -14.54
CA LEU A 264 -1.33 1.17 -13.28
C LEU A 264 0.01 1.89 -13.51
N PRO A 265 0.94 1.42 -14.38
CA PRO A 265 2.23 2.08 -14.56
C PRO A 265 2.12 3.53 -15.04
N ALA A 266 1.26 3.80 -16.02
CA ALA A 266 1.04 5.16 -16.53
C ALA A 266 0.44 6.08 -15.46
N THR A 267 -0.48 5.57 -14.63
CA THR A 267 -1.12 6.36 -13.56
C THR A 267 -0.12 6.71 -12.46
N ILE A 268 0.73 5.77 -12.05
CA ILE A 268 1.74 6.00 -11.02
C ILE A 268 2.86 6.91 -11.54
N ALA A 269 3.35 6.70 -12.76
CA ALA A 269 4.34 7.60 -13.37
C ALA A 269 3.81 9.04 -13.43
N GLU A 270 2.61 9.27 -13.97
CA GLU A 270 2.01 10.60 -14.04
C GLU A 270 1.85 11.25 -12.66
N LEU A 271 1.46 10.49 -11.63
CA LEU A 271 1.33 11.00 -10.27
C LEU A 271 2.65 11.57 -9.75
N PHE A 272 3.73 10.78 -9.81
CA PHE A 272 5.05 11.18 -9.29
C PHE A 272 5.79 12.21 -10.16
N GLU A 273 5.54 12.23 -11.47
CA GLU A 273 6.07 13.27 -12.37
C GLU A 273 5.45 14.65 -12.11
N ASN A 274 4.18 14.69 -11.68
CA ASN A 274 3.41 15.92 -11.57
C ASN A 274 3.16 16.40 -10.12
N ALA A 275 3.48 15.58 -9.12
CA ALA A 275 3.25 15.91 -7.72
C ALA A 275 4.28 15.25 -6.80
N SER A 276 4.84 16.04 -5.88
CA SER A 276 5.62 15.49 -4.77
C SER A 276 4.67 14.97 -3.67
N PRO A 277 4.98 13.81 -3.06
CA PRO A 277 4.27 13.33 -1.88
C PRO A 277 4.42 14.30 -0.69
N GLN A 278 3.38 14.41 0.12
CA GLN A 278 3.28 15.26 1.32
C GLN A 278 3.60 14.50 2.60
N ALA A 279 3.25 13.22 2.66
CA ALA A 279 3.52 12.30 3.77
C ALA A 279 3.47 10.85 3.26
N VAL A 280 4.17 9.94 3.93
CA VAL A 280 3.87 8.49 3.85
C VAL A 280 3.51 7.98 5.25
N LEU A 281 2.42 7.22 5.35
CA LEU A 281 1.90 6.67 6.59
C LEU A 281 1.75 5.15 6.50
N HIS A 282 2.04 4.44 7.59
CA HIS A 282 1.51 3.10 7.83
C HIS A 282 0.05 3.28 8.27
N LEU A 283 -0.91 2.79 7.47
CA LEU A 283 -2.33 2.91 7.79
C LEU A 283 -2.73 1.94 8.91
N LEU A 284 -3.52 2.44 9.85
CA LEU A 284 -4.01 1.72 11.02
C LEU A 284 -5.49 2.03 11.23
N ALA A 285 -6.23 1.11 11.86
CA ALA A 285 -7.54 1.40 12.40
C ALA A 285 -7.40 1.82 13.87
N ASP A 286 -8.03 2.93 14.23
CA ASP A 286 -8.14 3.43 15.59
C ASP A 286 -9.54 3.17 16.14
N THR A 287 -9.66 2.03 16.81
CA THR A 287 -10.93 1.39 17.18
C THR A 287 -11.35 1.69 18.62
N ARG A 288 -10.94 2.83 19.17
CA ARG A 288 -11.25 3.23 20.56
C ARG A 288 -12.69 3.78 20.65
N ASP A 289 -13.58 3.09 21.37
CA ASP A 289 -15.05 3.31 21.39
C ASP A 289 -15.55 4.77 21.43
N ILE A 290 -14.87 5.68 22.15
CA ILE A 290 -15.34 7.05 22.41
C ILE A 290 -14.51 8.12 21.66
N HIS A 291 -13.26 7.81 21.31
CA HIS A 291 -12.28 8.79 20.80
C HIS A 291 -11.41 8.26 19.65
N GLY A 292 -11.79 7.11 19.06
CA GLY A 292 -11.08 6.52 17.94
C GLY A 292 -11.27 7.34 16.67
N ALA A 293 -10.18 7.58 15.94
CA ALA A 293 -10.23 8.22 14.62
C ALA A 293 -10.92 7.36 13.56
N GLY A 294 -11.26 6.09 13.84
CA GLY A 294 -11.85 5.14 12.90
C GLY A 294 -10.78 4.53 11.99
N GLU A 295 -11.12 4.27 10.74
CA GLU A 295 -10.17 3.82 9.72
C GLU A 295 -10.04 4.85 8.58
N SER A 296 -9.17 4.56 7.62
CA SER A 296 -9.00 5.41 6.43
C SER A 296 -10.19 5.28 5.49
N GLU A 297 -10.65 6.39 4.93
CA GLU A 297 -11.85 6.47 4.08
C GLU A 297 -11.58 7.25 2.78
N PHE A 298 -12.30 6.87 1.72
CA PHE A 298 -12.04 7.35 0.36
C PHE A 298 -13.33 7.73 -0.37
N HIS A 299 -13.36 8.90 -1.01
CA HIS A 299 -14.51 9.37 -1.79
C HIS A 299 -14.71 8.58 -3.09
N ARG A 300 -13.62 8.29 -3.80
CA ARG A 300 -13.62 7.51 -5.06
C ARG A 300 -12.21 7.12 -5.46
N GLY A 301 -12.08 6.13 -6.33
CA GLY A 301 -10.75 5.73 -6.83
C GLY A 301 -10.75 4.54 -7.78
N ALA A 302 -9.52 4.07 -8.04
CA ALA A 302 -9.18 2.84 -8.72
C ALA A 302 -8.49 1.89 -7.74
N LEU A 303 -8.92 0.62 -7.76
CA LEU A 303 -8.43 -0.45 -6.91
C LEU A 303 -7.90 -1.58 -7.79
N TRP A 304 -6.59 -1.69 -7.92
CA TRP A 304 -5.95 -2.85 -8.53
C TRP A 304 -5.65 -3.90 -7.47
N PHE A 305 -5.79 -5.17 -7.84
CA PHE A 305 -5.52 -6.28 -6.92
C PHE A 305 -4.97 -7.52 -7.63
N ALA A 306 -4.14 -8.28 -6.92
CA ALA A 306 -3.52 -9.51 -7.40
C ALA A 306 -3.66 -10.62 -6.33
N PRO A 307 -4.14 -11.82 -6.68
CA PRO A 307 -4.26 -12.93 -5.74
C PRO A 307 -2.89 -13.49 -5.35
N LEU A 308 -2.75 -13.83 -4.07
CA LEU A 308 -1.54 -14.40 -3.48
C LEU A 308 -1.74 -15.90 -3.16
N ALA A 309 -0.62 -16.63 -3.02
CA ALA A 309 -0.56 -18.02 -2.53
C ALA A 309 0.50 -18.19 -1.44
#